data_AF-A0A2D4WRB3-F1
#
_entry.id   AF-A0A2D4WRB3-F1
#
_cell.length_a   1.000
_cell.length_b   1.000
_cell.length_c   1.000
_cell.angle_alpha   90.00
_cell.angle_beta   90.00
_cell.angle_gamma   90.00
#
_symmetry.space_group_name_H-M   'P 1'
#
loop_
_entity.id
_entity.type
_entity.pdbx_description
1 polymer ?
#
loop_
_entity_poly.entity_id
_entity_poly.type
_entity_poly.pdbx_seq_one_letter_code
_entity_poly.pdbx_strand_id
1 'polypeptide(L)'
;MKIFAIISIVIVLLLGCCGGCIYTGYYMVFEGSFQPVKIQIEGTPTIEEYIGTIDSGILDWENSMSDWSTPGNEQRMTFDVSGPKGSGLVTISQGPQGLNKLDWAILKIDGESHVILGTPPADLDAEASSTDSDSDSDSDSEDQTKDTPAEMPAETAPGKE
;
A
#
# COMPACT_ATOMS: atom_id res chain seq x y z
N MET A 1 30.56 -34.63 23.94
CA MET A 1 29.88 -34.76 22.64
C MET A 1 28.35 -34.68 22.74
N LYS A 2 27.69 -35.35 23.72
CA LYS A 2 26.21 -35.36 23.85
C LYS A 2 25.57 -33.98 24.15
N ILE A 3 26.28 -33.09 24.86
CA ILE A 3 25.78 -31.76 25.25
C ILE A 3 25.62 -30.82 24.05
N PHE A 4 26.56 -30.86 23.08
CA PHE A 4 26.48 -30.04 21.87
C PHE A 4 25.31 -30.45 20.95
N ALA A 5 24.95 -31.74 20.92
CA ALA A 5 23.81 -32.22 20.17
C ALA A 5 22.47 -31.70 20.74
N ILE A 6 22.35 -31.64 22.07
CA ILE A 6 21.16 -31.14 22.75
C ILE A 6 20.99 -29.62 22.53
N ILE A 7 22.09 -28.86 22.61
CA ILE A 7 22.07 -27.41 22.37
C ILE A 7 21.67 -27.09 20.91
N SER A 8 22.15 -27.87 19.94
CA SER A 8 21.78 -27.71 18.53
C SER A 8 20.29 -27.96 18.28
N ILE A 9 19.73 -29.02 18.90
CA ILE A 9 18.30 -29.34 18.78
C ILE A 9 17.43 -28.23 19.36
N VAL A 10 17.80 -27.68 20.53
CA VAL A 10 17.04 -26.59 21.15
C VAL A 10 17.05 -25.33 20.29
N ILE A 11 18.20 -24.98 19.70
CA ILE A 11 18.32 -23.80 18.82
C ILE A 11 17.49 -23.97 17.53
N VAL A 12 17.52 -25.15 16.91
CA VAL A 12 16.70 -25.44 15.71
C VAL A 12 15.21 -25.40 16.04
N LEU A 13 14.81 -25.86 17.22
CA LEU A 13 13.41 -25.84 17.66
C LEU A 13 12.94 -24.42 18.01
N LEU A 14 13.82 -23.57 18.56
CA LEU A 14 13.55 -22.16 18.85
C LEU A 14 13.47 -21.32 17.56
N LEU A 15 14.39 -21.54 16.62
CA LEU A 15 14.35 -20.90 15.29
C LEU A 15 13.16 -21.37 14.44
N GLY A 16 12.79 -22.65 14.53
CA GLY A 16 11.61 -23.20 13.85
C GLY A 16 10.29 -22.66 14.41
N CYS A 17 10.21 -22.39 15.71
CA CYS A 17 9.03 -21.79 16.33
C CYS A 17 8.85 -20.32 15.92
N CYS A 18 9.90 -19.50 16.01
CA CYS A 18 9.80 -18.09 15.62
C CYS A 18 9.71 -17.90 14.10
N GLY A 19 10.49 -18.67 13.33
CA GLY A 19 10.43 -18.65 11.87
C GLY A 19 9.11 -19.19 11.32
N GLY A 20 8.55 -20.23 11.95
CA GLY A 20 7.24 -20.77 11.62
C GLY A 20 6.11 -19.77 11.90
N CYS A 21 6.13 -19.07 13.03
CA CYS A 21 5.15 -18.03 13.34
C CYS A 21 5.24 -16.81 12.41
N ILE A 22 6.46 -16.40 12.02
CA ILE A 22 6.65 -15.31 11.05
C ILE A 22 6.18 -15.74 9.66
N TYR A 23 6.52 -16.96 9.22
CA TYR A 23 6.09 -17.48 7.92
C TYR A 23 4.57 -17.66 7.85
N THR A 24 3.96 -18.26 8.87
CA THR A 24 2.49 -18.42 8.93
C THR A 24 1.77 -17.08 9.11
N GLY A 25 2.32 -16.16 9.89
CA GLY A 25 1.82 -14.79 10.01
C GLY A 25 1.89 -14.05 8.67
N TYR A 26 3.02 -14.12 7.97
CA TYR A 26 3.19 -13.54 6.64
C TYR A 26 2.21 -14.16 5.64
N TYR A 27 2.10 -15.49 5.59
CA TYR A 27 1.21 -16.19 4.66
C TYR A 27 -0.27 -15.90 4.95
N MET A 28 -0.70 -15.89 6.22
CA MET A 28 -2.08 -15.54 6.59
C MET A 28 -2.41 -14.07 6.34
N VAL A 29 -1.47 -13.15 6.60
CA VAL A 29 -1.73 -11.72 6.45
C VAL A 29 -1.67 -11.28 4.99
N PHE A 30 -0.74 -11.81 4.19
CA PHE A 30 -0.57 -11.41 2.80
C PHE A 30 -1.47 -12.19 1.83
N GLU A 31 -1.65 -13.51 2.01
CA GLU A 31 -2.52 -14.29 1.10
C GLU A 31 -3.95 -14.48 1.67
N GLY A 32 -4.09 -14.55 2.99
CA GLY A 32 -5.38 -14.80 3.63
C GLY A 32 -6.32 -13.59 3.68
N SER A 33 -5.78 -12.37 3.70
CA SER A 33 -6.58 -11.13 3.74
C SER A 33 -7.32 -10.85 2.43
N PHE A 34 -6.77 -11.31 1.31
CA PHE A 34 -7.38 -11.09 0.00
C PHE A 34 -8.46 -12.13 -0.36
N GLN A 35 -8.47 -13.31 0.25
CA GLN A 35 -9.50 -14.35 0.03
C GLN A 35 -10.95 -13.84 0.13
N PRO A 36 -11.38 -13.15 1.21
CA PRO A 36 -12.75 -12.64 1.31
C PRO A 36 -13.06 -11.57 0.26
N VAL A 37 -12.07 -10.79 -0.16
CA VAL A 37 -12.20 -9.80 -1.24
C VAL A 37 -12.41 -10.52 -2.56
N LYS A 38 -11.51 -11.47 -2.89
CA LYS A 38 -11.56 -12.31 -4.09
C LYS A 38 -12.94 -12.91 -4.28
N ILE A 39 -13.50 -13.57 -3.26
CA ILE A 39 -14.81 -14.23 -3.35
C ILE A 39 -15.94 -13.25 -3.72
N GLN A 40 -15.84 -11.98 -3.31
CA GLN A 40 -16.86 -10.97 -3.60
C GLN A 40 -16.72 -10.36 -4.99
N ILE A 41 -15.49 -10.18 -5.48
CA ILE A 41 -15.21 -9.55 -6.78
C ILE A 41 -15.11 -10.56 -7.93
N GLU A 42 -14.80 -11.83 -7.65
CA GLU A 42 -14.70 -12.91 -8.63
C GLU A 42 -16.09 -13.22 -9.21
N GLY A 43 -16.18 -13.29 -10.55
CA GLY A 43 -17.45 -13.48 -11.27
C GLY A 43 -18.22 -12.19 -11.57
N THR A 44 -17.63 -11.01 -11.27
CA THR A 44 -18.17 -9.74 -11.77
C THR A 44 -17.77 -9.51 -13.22
N PRO A 45 -18.63 -8.85 -14.03
CA PRO A 45 -18.37 -8.68 -15.47
C PRO A 45 -17.07 -7.91 -15.72
N THR A 46 -16.75 -6.91 -14.90
CA THR A 46 -15.51 -6.13 -14.97
C THR A 46 -14.27 -7.01 -14.75
N ILE A 47 -14.26 -7.86 -13.72
CA ILE A 47 -13.13 -8.76 -13.47
C ILE A 47 -13.00 -9.79 -14.58
N GLU A 48 -14.10 -10.39 -15.05
CA GLU A 48 -14.07 -11.38 -16.13
C GLU A 48 -13.59 -10.79 -17.46
N GLU A 49 -13.96 -9.54 -17.74
CA GLU A 49 -13.58 -8.84 -18.97
C GLU A 49 -12.07 -8.55 -19.00
N TYR A 50 -11.56 -7.90 -17.95
CA TYR A 50 -10.20 -7.35 -17.93
C TYR A 50 -9.14 -8.28 -17.32
N ILE A 51 -9.45 -8.98 -16.22
CA ILE A 51 -8.50 -9.85 -15.50
C ILE A 51 -8.72 -11.33 -15.87
N GLY A 52 -9.96 -11.72 -16.15
CA GLY A 52 -10.38 -13.10 -16.32
C GLY A 52 -10.65 -13.76 -14.97
N THR A 53 -9.82 -14.74 -14.60
CA THR A 53 -9.84 -15.37 -13.27
C THR A 53 -8.76 -14.77 -12.40
N ILE A 54 -9.05 -14.53 -11.12
CA ILE A 54 -8.06 -13.98 -10.21
C ILE A 54 -7.12 -15.09 -9.74
N ASP A 55 -5.87 -15.07 -10.19
CA ASP A 55 -4.86 -16.07 -9.83
C ASP A 55 -4.21 -15.71 -8.49
N SER A 56 -3.90 -14.44 -8.29
CA SER A 56 -3.27 -13.91 -7.07
C SER A 56 -3.73 -12.49 -6.78
N GLY A 57 -3.80 -12.13 -5.50
CA GLY A 57 -3.92 -10.74 -5.07
C GLY A 57 -3.01 -10.48 -3.89
N ILE A 58 -2.20 -9.42 -3.98
CA ILE A 58 -1.25 -9.01 -2.95
C ILE A 58 -1.66 -7.64 -2.44
N LEU A 59 -1.73 -7.46 -1.13
CA LEU A 59 -1.99 -6.15 -0.54
C LEU A 59 -0.84 -5.19 -0.91
N ASP A 60 -1.19 -4.12 -1.60
CA ASP A 60 -0.30 -3.00 -1.86
C ASP A 60 -0.32 -2.09 -0.63
N TRP A 61 0.67 -2.29 0.23
CA TRP A 61 0.80 -1.55 1.48
C TRP A 61 1.18 -0.08 1.23
N GLU A 62 1.86 0.24 0.12
CA GLU A 62 2.26 1.62 -0.16
C GLU A 62 1.03 2.45 -0.51
N ASN A 63 0.22 1.96 -1.46
CA ASN A 63 -1.03 2.61 -1.86
C ASN A 63 -2.08 2.58 -0.74
N SER A 64 -2.12 1.54 0.09
CA SER A 64 -3.01 1.50 1.25
C SER A 64 -2.58 2.49 2.36
N MET A 65 -1.27 2.67 2.59
CA MET A 65 -0.77 3.68 3.54
C MET A 65 -1.13 5.09 3.12
N SER A 66 -0.90 5.42 1.84
CA SER A 66 -1.20 6.75 1.33
C SER A 66 -2.68 7.08 1.51
N ASP A 67 -3.56 6.11 1.27
CA ASP A 67 -4.99 6.30 1.47
C ASP A 67 -5.33 6.52 2.95
N TRP A 68 -4.78 5.72 3.87
CA TRP A 68 -5.03 5.86 5.31
C TRP A 68 -4.49 7.15 5.91
N SER A 69 -3.51 7.78 5.26
CA SER A 69 -3.01 9.09 5.69
C SER A 69 -4.02 10.22 5.43
N THR A 70 -5.01 9.98 4.56
CA THR A 70 -6.07 10.93 4.23
C THR A 70 -7.28 10.74 5.16
N PRO A 71 -7.74 11.79 5.86
CA PRO A 71 -8.91 11.70 6.74
C PRO A 71 -10.15 11.17 6.01
N GLY A 72 -10.78 10.12 6.54
CA GLY A 72 -11.97 9.50 5.95
C GLY A 72 -11.70 8.35 4.97
N ASN A 73 -10.44 8.04 4.69
CA ASN A 73 -10.04 6.93 3.81
C ASN A 73 -9.42 5.75 4.57
N GLU A 74 -9.51 5.74 5.91
CA GLU A 74 -8.90 4.75 6.82
C GLU A 74 -9.38 3.29 6.57
N GLN A 75 -10.44 3.09 5.79
CA GLN A 75 -11.01 1.78 5.48
C GLN A 75 -10.73 1.34 4.04
N ARG A 76 -9.98 2.13 3.26
CA ARG A 76 -9.60 1.81 1.89
C ARG A 76 -8.41 0.86 1.85
N MET A 77 -8.43 -0.16 1.00
CA MET A 77 -7.27 -1.04 0.80
C MET A 77 -7.07 -1.29 -0.67
N THR A 78 -5.82 -1.29 -1.09
CA THR A 78 -5.43 -1.50 -2.49
C THR A 78 -4.72 -2.83 -2.61
N PHE A 79 -5.14 -3.64 -3.57
CA PHE A 79 -4.57 -4.94 -3.86
C PHE A 79 -4.08 -4.97 -5.30
N ASP A 80 -2.86 -5.43 -5.52
CA ASP A 80 -2.39 -5.79 -6.85
C ASP A 80 -2.92 -7.18 -7.20
N VAL A 81 -3.77 -7.25 -8.23
CA VAL A 81 -4.47 -8.45 -8.65
C VAL A 81 -3.98 -8.85 -10.03
N SER A 82 -3.62 -10.12 -10.19
CA SER A 82 -3.16 -10.69 -11.46
C SER A 82 -4.01 -11.87 -11.88
N GLY A 83 -4.23 -11.98 -13.19
CA GLY A 83 -4.93 -13.09 -13.83
C GLY A 83 -4.43 -13.36 -15.24
N PRO A 84 -5.05 -14.31 -15.97
CA PRO A 84 -4.59 -14.75 -17.27
C PRO A 84 -4.78 -13.72 -18.39
N LYS A 85 -5.68 -12.73 -18.22
CA LYS A 85 -5.91 -11.67 -19.21
C LYS A 85 -5.12 -10.40 -18.93
N GLY A 86 -4.71 -10.17 -17.69
CA GLY A 86 -4.02 -8.96 -17.28
C GLY A 86 -3.85 -8.85 -15.77
N SER A 87 -3.23 -7.74 -15.36
CA SER A 87 -3.04 -7.36 -13.97
C SER A 87 -3.55 -5.95 -13.73
N GLY A 88 -4.02 -5.65 -12.52
CA GLY A 88 -4.56 -4.35 -12.17
C GLY A 88 -4.63 -4.12 -10.67
N LEU A 89 -4.81 -2.86 -10.28
CA LEU A 89 -4.94 -2.47 -8.88
C LEU A 89 -6.42 -2.43 -8.48
N VAL A 90 -6.82 -3.27 -7.55
CA VAL A 90 -8.17 -3.28 -6.98
C VAL A 90 -8.17 -2.48 -5.69
N THR A 91 -8.85 -1.33 -5.69
CA THR A 91 -9.09 -0.53 -4.48
C THR A 91 -10.47 -0.86 -3.94
N ILE A 92 -10.56 -1.18 -2.65
CA ILE A 92 -11.80 -1.51 -1.97
C ILE A 92 -12.05 -0.55 -0.80
N SER A 93 -13.31 -0.38 -0.42
CA SER A 93 -13.67 0.14 0.89
C SER A 93 -14.35 -0.94 1.71
N GLN A 94 -13.82 -1.14 2.91
CA GLN A 94 -14.44 -2.02 3.89
C GLN A 94 -15.64 -1.30 4.50
N GLY A 95 -16.76 -2.00 4.62
CA GLY A 95 -17.88 -1.51 5.43
C GLY A 95 -17.70 -1.82 6.92
N PRO A 96 -18.71 -1.56 7.76
CA PRO A 96 -18.67 -1.84 9.20
C PRO A 96 -18.51 -3.33 9.55
N GLN A 97 -18.66 -4.23 8.57
CA GLN A 97 -18.44 -5.68 8.71
C GLN A 97 -17.04 -6.13 8.24
N GLY A 98 -16.17 -5.18 7.92
CA GLY A 98 -14.81 -5.41 7.42
C GLY A 98 -14.79 -6.09 6.05
N LEU A 99 -13.75 -6.88 5.81
CA LEU A 99 -13.54 -7.62 4.57
C LEU A 99 -14.66 -8.60 4.18
N ASN A 100 -15.55 -8.98 5.10
CA ASN A 100 -16.67 -9.88 4.80
C ASN A 100 -17.78 -9.23 3.96
N LYS A 101 -17.83 -7.88 3.95
CA LYS A 101 -18.79 -7.13 3.15
C LYS A 101 -18.16 -5.82 2.71
N LEU A 102 -17.84 -5.77 1.43
CA LEU A 102 -17.33 -4.56 0.78
C LEU A 102 -18.48 -3.56 0.55
N ASP A 103 -18.21 -2.29 0.80
CA ASP A 103 -19.15 -1.21 0.46
C ASP A 103 -19.06 -0.87 -1.04
N TRP A 104 -17.84 -0.82 -1.56
CA TRP A 104 -17.54 -0.68 -2.98
C TRP A 104 -16.16 -1.24 -3.34
N ALA A 105 -15.94 -1.52 -4.61
CA ALA A 105 -14.67 -1.96 -5.17
C ALA A 105 -14.47 -1.40 -6.59
N ILE A 106 -13.26 -0.94 -6.90
CA ILE A 106 -12.86 -0.37 -8.18
C ILE A 106 -11.60 -1.09 -8.66
N LEU A 107 -11.54 -1.38 -9.96
CA LEU A 107 -10.40 -1.95 -10.66
C LEU A 107 -9.73 -0.85 -11.48
N LYS A 108 -8.45 -0.58 -11.24
CA LYS A 108 -7.64 0.34 -12.03
C LYS A 108 -6.70 -0.44 -12.94
N ILE A 109 -6.87 -0.30 -14.25
CA ILE A 109 -6.06 -0.95 -15.30
C ILE A 109 -5.71 0.10 -16.34
N ASP A 110 -4.43 0.14 -16.75
CA ASP A 110 -3.94 1.06 -17.79
C ASP A 110 -4.28 2.55 -17.54
N GLY A 111 -4.43 2.93 -16.26
CA GLY A 111 -4.81 4.28 -15.85
C GLY A 111 -6.31 4.55 -15.84
N GLU A 112 -7.15 3.63 -16.32
CA GLU A 112 -8.60 3.72 -16.30
C GLU A 112 -9.19 2.99 -15.07
N SER A 113 -10.18 3.62 -14.44
CA SER A 113 -10.89 3.09 -13.26
C SER A 113 -12.24 2.49 -13.68
N HIS A 114 -12.45 1.22 -13.38
CA HIS A 114 -13.69 0.49 -13.65
C HIS A 114 -14.35 0.04 -12.35
N VAL A 115 -15.63 0.36 -12.18
CA VAL A 115 -16.39 -0.07 -11.00
C VAL A 115 -16.65 -1.57 -11.08
N ILE A 116 -16.29 -2.28 -10.01
CA ILE A 116 -16.54 -3.72 -9.85
C ILE A 116 -17.82 -3.94 -9.06
N LEU A 117 -17.96 -3.22 -7.93
CA LEU A 117 -19.06 -3.36 -6.98
C LEU A 117 -19.41 -2.01 -6.34
N GLY A 118 -20.68 -1.84 -6.01
CA GLY A 118 -21.16 -0.71 -5.20
C GLY A 118 -21.18 0.63 -5.94
N THR A 119 -21.12 1.72 -5.18
CA THR A 119 -21.04 3.08 -5.69
C THR A 119 -19.85 3.76 -5.04
N PRO A 120 -18.71 3.86 -5.73
CA PRO A 120 -17.54 4.52 -5.17
C PRO A 120 -17.74 6.03 -5.04
N PRO A 121 -16.98 6.69 -4.16
CA PRO A 121 -17.03 8.13 -4.01
C PRO A 121 -16.34 8.84 -5.19
N ALA A 122 -16.85 10.02 -5.56
CA ALA A 122 -16.49 10.72 -6.80
C ALA A 122 -15.03 11.21 -6.87
N ASP A 123 -14.33 11.24 -5.74
CA ASP A 123 -12.90 11.57 -5.64
C ASP A 123 -12.01 10.54 -6.33
N LEU A 124 -12.46 9.29 -6.45
CA LEU A 124 -11.69 8.21 -7.08
C LEU A 124 -11.77 8.21 -8.61
N ASP A 125 -12.83 8.79 -9.17
CA ASP A 125 -12.99 8.97 -10.61
C ASP A 125 -12.20 10.20 -11.11
N ALA A 126 -11.89 11.15 -10.23
CA ALA A 126 -11.23 12.41 -10.58
C ALA A 126 -9.72 12.26 -10.86
N GLU A 127 -9.06 11.26 -10.28
CA GLU A 127 -7.62 10.98 -10.50
C GLU A 127 -7.33 10.36 -11.89
N ALA A 128 -8.38 10.02 -12.67
CA ALA A 128 -8.26 9.55 -14.05
C ALA A 128 -8.35 10.69 -15.09
N SER A 129 -8.57 11.94 -14.66
CA SER A 129 -8.71 13.09 -15.56
C SER A 129 -7.91 14.31 -15.08
N SER A 130 -6.60 14.13 -14.93
CA SER A 130 -5.67 15.27 -14.95
C SER A 130 -4.39 14.89 -15.70
N THR A 131 -4.55 14.57 -16.99
CA THR A 131 -3.49 14.87 -17.98
C THR A 131 -3.76 16.27 -18.51
N ASP A 132 -3.51 17.28 -17.69
CA ASP A 132 -3.22 18.62 -18.21
C ASP A 132 -1.73 18.66 -18.49
N SER A 133 -1.42 18.37 -19.75
CA SER A 133 -0.16 18.70 -20.38
C SER A 133 -0.07 20.21 -20.48
N ASP A 134 0.54 20.87 -19.50
CA ASP A 134 1.16 22.18 -19.73
C ASP A 134 2.66 22.06 -19.45
N SER A 135 3.34 21.79 -20.55
CA SER A 135 4.77 21.90 -20.71
C SER A 135 5.06 23.36 -21.00
N ASP A 136 5.52 24.12 -20.02
CA ASP A 136 6.22 25.38 -20.28
C ASP A 136 7.55 25.33 -19.53
N SER A 137 8.54 24.78 -20.24
CA SER A 137 9.92 25.19 -20.10
C SER A 137 10.01 26.65 -20.51
N ASP A 138 10.51 27.51 -19.63
CA ASP A 138 11.41 28.57 -20.07
C ASP A 138 12.50 28.81 -19.03
N SER A 139 13.72 28.63 -19.53
CA SER A 139 15.01 28.88 -18.89
C SER A 139 15.35 30.37 -18.90
N ASP A 140 16.35 30.67 -18.06
CA ASP A 140 17.29 31.81 -18.09
C ASP A 140 16.88 33.12 -17.41
N SER A 141 17.51 33.39 -16.25
CA SER A 141 18.76 34.18 -16.26
C SER A 141 19.37 34.30 -14.86
N GLU A 142 20.68 34.07 -14.81
CA GLU A 142 21.58 34.31 -13.68
C GLU A 142 21.65 35.81 -13.31
N ASP A 143 21.75 36.14 -12.02
CA ASP A 143 22.76 37.10 -11.57
C ASP A 143 23.20 36.83 -10.14
N GLN A 144 24.51 36.61 -9.99
CA GLN A 144 25.23 36.52 -8.73
C GLN A 144 25.57 37.94 -8.26
N THR A 145 25.41 38.26 -6.98
CA THR A 145 26.57 38.68 -6.18
C THR A 145 26.29 38.74 -4.67
N LYS A 146 27.16 38.04 -3.92
CA LYS A 146 27.89 38.50 -2.71
C LYS A 146 27.13 39.25 -1.61
N ASP A 147 27.10 38.68 -0.40
CA ASP A 147 28.16 38.92 0.62
C ASP A 147 27.87 38.14 1.93
N THR A 148 28.88 37.41 2.41
CA THR A 148 29.08 36.92 3.79
C THR A 148 30.12 37.88 4.42
N PRO A 149 30.29 38.12 5.75
CA PRO A 149 30.02 37.24 6.91
C PRO A 149 29.62 37.94 8.26
N ALA A 150 29.55 37.12 9.32
CA ALA A 150 29.61 37.44 10.77
C ALA A 150 28.32 38.04 11.37
N GLU A 151 27.79 37.57 12.49
CA GLU A 151 28.45 37.55 13.80
C GLU A 151 27.74 36.55 14.74
N MET A 152 28.51 35.73 15.46
CA MET A 152 28.04 35.10 16.70
C MET A 152 27.98 36.18 17.80
N PRO A 153 27.19 35.96 18.86
CA PRO A 153 27.90 35.72 20.11
C PRO A 153 27.32 34.53 20.88
N ALA A 154 28.26 33.69 21.32
CA ALA A 154 28.11 32.95 22.55
C ALA A 154 28.10 33.94 23.72
N GLU A 155 27.12 33.84 24.61
CA GLU A 155 27.23 34.39 25.96
C GLU A 155 27.04 33.25 26.96
N THR A 156 27.96 33.22 27.93
CA THR A 156 28.26 32.14 28.86
C THR A 156 27.96 32.62 30.29
N ALA A 157 27.43 31.68 31.10
CA ALA A 157 27.59 31.52 32.56
C ALA A 157 26.68 32.34 33.51
N PRO A 158 26.74 32.14 34.85
CA PRO A 158 26.59 30.90 35.66
C PRO A 158 25.73 31.10 36.94
N GLY A 159 25.50 30.04 37.74
CA GLY A 159 25.19 30.13 39.19
C GLY A 159 24.12 29.14 39.67
N LYS A 160 24.48 28.07 40.39
CA LYS A 160 24.51 27.94 41.86
C LYS A 160 23.17 28.26 42.54
N GLU A 161 22.49 27.21 43.03
CA GLU A 161 22.35 26.88 44.46
C GLU A 161 22.11 25.37 44.61
#